data_AF-A0A839V6X8-F1
#
_entry.id   AF-A0A839V6X8-F1
#
_cell.length_a   1.000
_cell.length_b   1.000
_cell.length_c   1.000
_cell.angle_alpha   90.00
_cell.angle_beta   90.00
_cell.angle_gamma   90.00
#
_symmetry.space_group_name_H-M   'P 1'
#
loop_
_entity.id
_entity.type
_entity.pdbx_description
1 polymer ?
#
loop_
_entity_poly.entity_id
_entity_poly.type
_entity_poly.pdbx_seq_one_letter_code
_entity_poly.pdbx_strand_id
1 'polypeptide(L)'
;MTDRQLSSILRTTSNRIITEIIMEAKSLTTSDRLVAGKTAFEEITGLPASAFLDGLADLAPNFGRFVMEWEFADVYGSSSLDLKTRETIMIAACAALGATAAPILKLRIGSALRAGVSREEIIDICVQVGIAAGLPAALAAIQTAGSVFASVENPS
;
A
#
# COMPACT_ATOMS: atom_id res chain seq x y z
N MET A 1 -30.59 -48.98 11.44
CA MET A 1 -29.67 -47.93 11.89
C MET A 1 -30.04 -47.59 13.33
N THR A 2 -29.12 -47.67 14.28
CA THR A 2 -29.43 -47.45 15.71
C THR A 2 -29.51 -45.96 16.03
N ASP A 3 -30.24 -45.59 17.08
CA ASP A 3 -30.40 -44.19 17.52
C ASP A 3 -29.05 -43.50 17.82
N ARG A 4 -28.05 -44.28 18.24
CA ARG A 4 -26.64 -43.84 18.38
C ARG A 4 -25.96 -43.51 17.05
N GLN A 5 -26.29 -44.24 15.98
CA GLN A 5 -25.75 -43.96 14.64
C GLN A 5 -26.39 -42.70 14.03
N LEU A 6 -27.71 -42.50 14.22
CA LEU A 6 -28.40 -41.28 13.79
C LEU A 6 -27.86 -40.03 14.49
N SER A 7 -27.72 -40.07 15.82
CA SER A 7 -27.20 -38.94 16.61
C SER A 7 -25.75 -38.59 16.28
N SER A 8 -24.91 -39.60 15.99
CA SER A 8 -23.53 -39.39 15.50
C SER A 8 -23.52 -38.70 14.14
N ILE A 9 -24.34 -39.16 13.18
CA ILE A 9 -24.41 -38.58 11.84
C ILE A 9 -24.90 -37.13 11.89
N LEU A 10 -25.93 -36.85 12.70
CA LEU A 10 -26.45 -35.50 12.88
C LEU A 10 -25.41 -34.55 13.47
N ARG A 11 -24.61 -34.99 14.47
CA ARG A 11 -23.51 -34.18 15.02
C ARG A 11 -22.42 -33.90 13.98
N THR A 12 -21.99 -34.90 13.23
CA THR A 12 -20.94 -34.75 12.22
C THR A 12 -21.38 -33.83 11.08
N THR A 13 -22.60 -34.01 10.57
CA THR A 13 -23.17 -33.16 9.52
C THR A 13 -23.35 -31.72 10.00
N SER A 14 -23.82 -31.50 11.23
CA SER A 14 -24.00 -30.17 11.80
C SER A 14 -22.67 -29.43 11.98
N ASN A 15 -21.64 -30.11 12.50
CA ASN A 15 -20.29 -29.53 12.62
C ASN A 15 -19.67 -29.19 11.25
N ARG A 16 -19.91 -30.02 10.23
CA ARG A 16 -19.43 -29.76 8.87
C ARG A 16 -20.08 -28.50 8.29
N ILE A 17 -21.41 -28.37 8.40
CA ILE A 17 -22.15 -27.20 7.92
C ILE A 17 -21.71 -25.93 8.65
N ILE A 18 -21.51 -25.97 9.98
CA ILE A 18 -21.00 -24.81 10.74
C ILE A 18 -19.61 -24.42 10.25
N THR A 19 -18.74 -25.38 9.95
CA THR A 19 -17.39 -25.12 9.45
C THR A 19 -17.41 -24.51 8.04
N GLU A 20 -18.27 -25.02 7.15
CA GLU A 20 -18.47 -24.48 5.81
C GLU A 20 -19.00 -23.03 5.87
N ILE A 21 -20.02 -22.75 6.70
CA ILE A 21 -20.55 -21.40 6.91
C ILE A 21 -19.48 -20.45 7.46
N ILE A 22 -18.65 -20.89 8.41
CA ILE A 22 -17.58 -20.07 8.97
C ILE A 22 -16.50 -19.79 7.90
N MET A 23 -16.11 -20.79 7.10
CA MET A 23 -15.15 -20.60 6.02
C MET A 23 -15.69 -19.66 4.94
N GLU A 24 -16.95 -19.83 4.55
CA GLU A 24 -17.62 -18.98 3.57
C GLU A 24 -17.78 -17.55 4.08
N ALA A 25 -18.21 -17.36 5.35
CA ALA A 25 -18.21 -16.05 5.99
C ALA A 25 -16.81 -15.43 6.03
N LYS A 26 -15.76 -16.22 6.27
CA LYS A 26 -14.37 -15.75 6.30
C LYS A 26 -13.87 -15.34 4.90
N SER A 27 -14.22 -16.08 3.84
CA SER A 27 -13.94 -15.69 2.45
C SER A 27 -14.78 -14.49 2.00
N LEU A 28 -15.98 -14.31 2.55
CA LEU A 28 -16.79 -13.10 2.37
C LEU A 28 -16.21 -11.88 3.11
N THR A 29 -15.34 -12.07 4.12
CA THR A 29 -14.76 -10.97 4.92
C THR A 29 -13.40 -10.47 4.42
N THR A 30 -12.63 -11.29 3.70
CA THR A 30 -11.32 -10.91 3.16
C THR A 30 -11.32 -11.14 1.65
N SER A 31 -11.45 -10.06 0.88
CA SER A 31 -11.35 -10.07 -0.57
C SER A 31 -9.96 -10.51 -1.03
N ASP A 32 -9.85 -11.34 -2.08
CA ASP A 32 -8.58 -11.67 -2.71
C ASP A 32 -7.79 -10.42 -3.11
N ARG A 33 -8.50 -9.34 -3.48
CA ARG A 33 -7.91 -8.03 -3.78
C ARG A 33 -7.29 -7.38 -2.55
N LEU A 34 -7.88 -7.54 -1.36
CA LEU A 34 -7.30 -7.00 -0.14
C LEU A 34 -5.99 -7.70 0.21
N VAL A 35 -5.92 -9.02 0.03
CA VAL A 35 -4.68 -9.79 0.25
C VAL A 35 -3.61 -9.36 -0.74
N ALA A 36 -3.92 -9.35 -2.04
CA ALA A 36 -2.99 -8.93 -3.08
C ALA A 36 -2.50 -7.49 -2.87
N GLY A 37 -3.41 -6.59 -2.50
CA GLY A 37 -3.10 -5.19 -2.19
C GLY A 37 -2.15 -5.03 -1.02
N LYS A 38 -2.35 -5.77 0.07
CA LYS A 38 -1.44 -5.75 1.23
C LYS A 38 -0.05 -6.26 0.86
N THR A 39 0.04 -7.33 0.09
CA THR A 39 1.33 -7.87 -0.39
C THR A 39 2.05 -6.85 -1.26
N ALA A 40 1.37 -6.27 -2.26
CA ALA A 40 1.94 -5.25 -3.12
C ALA A 40 2.37 -4.01 -2.32
N PHE A 41 1.57 -3.56 -1.35
CA PHE A 41 1.94 -2.47 -0.45
C PHE A 41 3.26 -2.76 0.27
N GLU A 42 3.38 -3.94 0.88
CA GLU A 42 4.57 -4.31 1.65
C GLU A 42 5.82 -4.43 0.76
N GLU A 43 5.69 -5.01 -0.43
CA GLU A 43 6.78 -5.12 -1.39
C GLU A 43 7.25 -3.75 -1.91
N ILE A 44 6.29 -2.88 -2.27
CA ILE A 44 6.60 -1.56 -2.84
C ILE A 44 7.11 -0.62 -1.76
N THR A 45 6.44 -0.58 -0.61
CA THR A 45 6.69 0.41 0.45
C THR A 45 7.71 -0.03 1.51
N GLY A 46 8.00 -1.34 1.59
CA GLY A 46 8.84 -1.90 2.65
C GLY A 46 8.26 -1.71 4.06
N LEU A 47 6.99 -1.27 4.16
CA LEU A 47 6.29 -1.01 5.40
C LEU A 47 5.19 -2.06 5.59
N PRO A 48 4.90 -2.48 6.83
CA PRO A 48 3.82 -3.42 7.09
C PRO A 48 2.46 -2.79 6.75
N ALA A 49 1.65 -3.49 5.94
CA ALA A 49 0.33 -2.99 5.56
C ALA A 49 -0.59 -2.86 6.79
N SER A 50 -0.36 -3.66 7.83
CA SER A 50 -1.09 -3.53 9.09
C SER A 50 -0.91 -2.16 9.72
N ALA A 51 0.31 -1.59 9.75
CA ALA A 51 0.53 -0.29 10.37
C ALA A 51 -0.25 0.84 9.66
N PHE A 52 -0.36 0.77 8.33
CA PHE A 52 -1.18 1.71 7.57
C PHE A 52 -2.67 1.54 7.87
N LEU A 53 -3.16 0.30 7.89
CA LEU A 53 -4.56 -0.01 8.17
C LEU A 53 -4.97 0.37 9.60
N ASP A 54 -4.11 0.07 10.58
CA ASP A 54 -4.31 0.38 11.99
C ASP A 54 -4.40 1.90 12.21
N GLY A 55 -3.60 2.69 11.48
CA GLY A 55 -3.65 4.16 11.50
C GLY A 55 -4.98 4.75 11.03
N LEU A 56 -5.82 3.97 10.33
CA LEU A 56 -7.14 4.38 9.84
C LEU A 56 -8.29 3.60 10.50
N ALA A 57 -8.01 2.62 11.36
CA ALA A 57 -9.00 1.67 11.85
C ALA A 57 -10.18 2.33 12.56
N ASP A 58 -9.91 3.34 13.39
CA ASP A 58 -10.94 4.02 14.18
C ASP A 58 -11.66 5.13 13.41
N LEU A 59 -11.00 5.74 12.41
CA LEU A 59 -11.51 6.92 11.71
C LEU A 59 -12.14 6.60 10.35
N ALA A 60 -11.46 5.78 9.55
CA ALA A 60 -11.84 5.51 8.16
C ALA A 60 -11.37 4.11 7.70
N PRO A 61 -11.82 3.02 8.34
CA PRO A 61 -11.32 1.67 8.05
C PRO A 61 -11.57 1.23 6.61
N ASN A 62 -12.72 1.63 6.04
CA ASN A 62 -13.03 1.35 4.64
C ASN A 62 -12.07 2.07 3.68
N PHE A 63 -11.60 3.28 4.03
CA PHE A 63 -10.65 4.00 3.18
C PHE A 63 -9.30 3.29 3.16
N GLY A 64 -8.83 2.81 4.31
CA GLY A 64 -7.63 1.97 4.37
C GLY A 64 -7.74 0.72 3.49
N ARG A 65 -8.90 0.04 3.54
CA ARG A 65 -9.20 -1.09 2.64
C ARG A 65 -9.20 -0.68 1.17
N PHE A 66 -9.83 0.44 0.81
CA PHE A 66 -9.89 0.92 -0.58
C PHE A 66 -8.50 1.23 -1.13
N VAL A 67 -7.61 1.80 -0.33
CA VAL A 67 -6.22 2.00 -0.75
C VAL A 67 -5.56 0.66 -1.09
N MET A 68 -5.70 -0.36 -0.25
CA MET A 68 -5.12 -1.68 -0.53
C MET A 68 -5.73 -2.30 -1.80
N GLU A 69 -7.05 -2.35 -1.89
CA GLU A 69 -7.74 -3.04 -2.98
C GLU A 69 -7.60 -2.31 -4.31
N TRP A 70 -7.72 -0.99 -4.34
CA TRP A 70 -7.72 -0.23 -5.58
C TRP A 70 -6.32 0.23 -5.97
N GLU A 71 -5.61 0.93 -5.08
CA GLU A 71 -4.30 1.47 -5.43
C GLU A 71 -3.28 0.33 -5.60
N PHE A 72 -3.15 -0.52 -4.59
CA PHE A 72 -2.07 -1.51 -4.60
C PHE A 72 -2.41 -2.77 -5.40
N ALA A 73 -3.63 -3.32 -5.25
CA ALA A 73 -4.00 -4.53 -5.99
C ALA A 73 -4.32 -4.24 -7.46
N ASP A 74 -5.16 -3.24 -7.74
CA ASP A 74 -5.59 -2.99 -9.13
C ASP A 74 -4.60 -2.10 -9.89
N VAL A 75 -4.31 -0.89 -9.41
CA VAL A 75 -3.50 0.09 -10.15
C VAL A 75 -2.03 -0.33 -10.21
N TYR A 76 -1.44 -0.76 -9.10
CA TYR A 76 -0.08 -1.28 -9.10
C TYR A 76 0.02 -2.72 -9.61
N GLY A 77 -0.97 -3.58 -9.35
CA GLY A 77 -0.95 -4.97 -9.83
C GLY A 77 -1.20 -5.13 -11.33
N SER A 78 -1.84 -4.15 -12.00
CA SER A 78 -2.25 -4.26 -13.41
C SER A 78 -1.73 -3.12 -14.30
N SER A 79 -0.47 -2.69 -14.10
CA SER A 79 0.14 -1.63 -14.91
C SER A 79 1.07 -2.17 -16.01
N SER A 80 1.07 -1.52 -17.16
CA SER A 80 2.08 -1.74 -18.22
C SER A 80 3.38 -0.97 -17.98
N LEU A 81 3.41 -0.05 -17.02
CA LEU A 81 4.61 0.67 -16.61
C LEU A 81 5.35 -0.12 -15.53
N ASP A 82 6.69 -0.13 -15.61
CA ASP A 82 7.50 -0.71 -14.55
C ASP A 82 7.40 0.10 -13.24
N LEU A 83 7.81 -0.51 -12.13
CA LEU A 83 7.72 0.13 -10.82
C LEU A 83 8.56 1.41 -10.73
N LYS A 84 9.76 1.40 -11.33
CA LYS A 84 10.66 2.55 -11.35
C LYS A 84 9.98 3.78 -11.96
N THR A 85 9.37 3.61 -13.14
CA THR A 85 8.67 4.67 -13.87
C THR A 85 7.47 5.19 -13.09
N ARG A 86 6.70 4.29 -12.47
CA ARG A 86 5.52 4.67 -11.67
C ARG A 86 5.89 5.52 -10.47
N GLU A 87 6.93 5.13 -9.73
CA GLU A 87 7.39 5.92 -8.59
C GLU A 87 8.01 7.25 -9.01
N THR A 88 8.71 7.32 -10.16
CA THR A 88 9.15 8.59 -10.76
C THR A 88 7.97 9.54 -11.01
N ILE A 89 6.88 9.03 -11.60
CA ILE A 89 5.65 9.83 -11.83
C ILE A 89 5.05 10.29 -10.51
N MET A 90 4.98 9.41 -9.51
CA MET A 90 4.40 9.73 -8.21
C MET A 90 5.22 10.79 -7.45
N ILE A 91 6.55 10.73 -7.52
CA ILE A 91 7.43 11.78 -6.98
C ILE A 91 7.13 13.11 -7.65
N ALA A 92 7.12 13.16 -8.99
CA ALA A 92 6.87 14.40 -9.73
C ALA A 92 5.51 15.00 -9.38
N ALA A 93 4.47 14.18 -9.34
CA ALA A 93 3.11 14.60 -8.99
C ALA A 93 3.02 15.13 -7.54
N CYS A 94 3.59 14.41 -6.58
CA CYS A 94 3.56 14.82 -5.17
C CYS A 94 4.42 16.06 -4.92
N ALA A 95 5.56 16.19 -5.60
CA ALA A 95 6.38 17.40 -5.55
C ALA A 95 5.61 18.61 -6.09
N ALA A 96 4.88 18.46 -7.20
CA ALA A 96 4.09 19.54 -7.79
C ALA A 96 2.90 19.97 -6.90
N LEU A 97 2.30 19.04 -6.16
CA LEU A 97 1.25 19.34 -5.16
C LEU A 97 1.80 20.10 -3.93
N GLY A 98 3.12 20.09 -3.71
CA GLY A 98 3.78 20.84 -2.65
C GLY A 98 3.48 20.30 -1.24
N ALA A 99 3.36 21.20 -0.27
CA ALA A 99 3.33 20.85 1.15
C ALA A 99 2.17 19.92 1.55
N THR A 100 1.04 19.96 0.84
CA THR A 100 -0.12 19.09 1.12
C THR A 100 0.16 17.62 0.86
N ALA A 101 1.07 17.32 -0.07
CA ALA A 101 1.46 15.96 -0.42
C ALA A 101 2.76 15.52 0.25
N ALA A 102 3.38 16.34 1.12
CA ALA A 102 4.68 16.04 1.71
C ALA A 102 4.76 14.67 2.43
N PRO A 103 3.75 14.21 3.20
CA PRO A 103 3.78 12.86 3.78
C PRO A 103 3.80 11.75 2.72
N ILE A 104 3.03 11.92 1.65
CA ILE A 104 2.98 10.95 0.55
C ILE A 104 4.27 11.02 -0.28
N LEU A 105 4.84 12.20 -0.51
CA LEU A 105 6.12 12.36 -1.19
C LEU A 105 7.23 11.58 -0.46
N LYS A 106 7.30 11.66 0.87
CA LYS A 106 8.28 10.89 1.66
C LYS A 106 8.13 9.39 1.43
N LEU A 107 6.90 8.87 1.47
CA LEU A 107 6.61 7.47 1.20
C LEU A 107 7.09 7.06 -0.20
N ARG A 108 6.72 7.85 -1.23
CA ARG A 108 7.07 7.56 -2.63
C ARG A 108 8.58 7.65 -2.90
N ILE A 109 9.30 8.56 -2.25
CA ILE A 109 10.77 8.61 -2.34
C ILE A 109 11.39 7.31 -1.80
N GLY A 110 10.89 6.80 -0.68
CA GLY A 110 11.32 5.49 -0.17
C GLY A 110 11.03 4.35 -1.16
N SER A 111 9.83 4.34 -1.74
CA SER A 111 9.43 3.35 -2.77
C SER A 111 10.25 3.43 -4.04
N ALA A 112 10.53 4.65 -4.52
CA ALA A 112 11.36 4.89 -5.69
C ALA A 112 12.78 4.35 -5.52
N LEU A 113 13.40 4.58 -4.35
CA LEU A 113 14.73 4.06 -4.05
C LEU A 113 14.77 2.53 -4.10
N ARG A 114 13.76 1.85 -3.52
CA ARG A 114 13.63 0.38 -3.62
C ARG A 114 13.36 -0.10 -5.04
N ALA A 115 12.64 0.69 -5.82
CA ALA A 115 12.38 0.42 -7.24
C ALA A 115 13.59 0.70 -8.16
N GLY A 116 14.71 1.20 -7.61
CA GLY A 116 15.93 1.45 -8.37
C GLY A 116 16.03 2.84 -9.01
N VAL A 117 15.23 3.81 -8.54
CA VAL A 117 15.46 5.24 -8.83
C VAL A 117 16.63 5.72 -7.97
N SER A 118 17.65 6.31 -8.57
CA SER A 118 18.81 6.83 -7.84
C SER A 118 18.46 8.13 -7.11
N ARG A 119 19.28 8.51 -6.13
CA ARG A 119 19.09 9.78 -5.41
C ARG A 119 19.23 10.98 -6.35
N GLU A 120 20.16 10.90 -7.29
CA GLU A 120 20.40 11.91 -8.32
C GLU A 120 19.17 12.04 -9.23
N GLU A 121 18.61 10.93 -9.72
CA GLU A 121 17.38 10.93 -10.50
C GLU A 121 16.22 11.60 -9.72
N ILE A 122 16.08 11.32 -8.42
CA ILE A 122 15.05 11.95 -7.57
C ILE A 122 15.24 13.46 -7.45
N ILE A 123 16.48 13.92 -7.28
CA ILE A 123 16.78 15.35 -7.23
C ILE A 123 16.48 16.02 -8.58
N ASP A 124 16.89 15.41 -9.69
CA ASP A 124 16.64 15.92 -11.04
C ASP A 124 15.13 16.02 -11.33
N ILE A 125 14.34 15.03 -10.91
CA ILE A 125 12.87 15.09 -10.99
C ILE A 125 12.32 16.31 -10.22
N CYS A 126 12.79 16.55 -9.00
CA CYS A 126 12.34 17.69 -8.19
C CYS A 126 12.73 19.04 -8.80
N VAL A 127 13.93 19.14 -9.40
CA VAL A 127 14.38 20.32 -10.15
C VAL A 127 13.49 20.54 -11.38
N GLN A 128 13.20 19.48 -12.14
CA GLN A 128 12.33 19.55 -13.32
C GLN A 128 10.92 20.01 -12.97
N VAL A 129 10.37 19.59 -11.83
CA VAL A 129 9.07 20.05 -11.32
C VAL A 129 9.06 21.56 -11.09
N GLY A 130 10.20 22.18 -10.76
CA GLY A 130 10.33 23.63 -10.62
C GLY A 130 9.94 24.43 -11.86
N ILE A 131 10.03 23.84 -13.05
CA ILE A 131 9.60 24.47 -14.32
C ILE A 131 8.08 24.61 -14.39
N ALA A 132 7.33 23.60 -13.92
CA ALA A 132 5.87 23.56 -14.04
C ALA A 132 5.15 24.06 -12.77
N ALA A 133 5.68 23.76 -11.59
CA ALA A 133 5.06 24.06 -10.29
C ALA A 133 5.77 25.18 -9.51
N GLY A 134 6.87 25.71 -10.06
CA GLY A 134 7.61 26.83 -9.48
C GLY A 134 8.65 26.42 -8.42
N LEU A 135 9.55 27.37 -8.13
CA LEU A 135 10.67 27.19 -7.21
C LEU A 135 10.27 26.73 -5.79
N PRO A 136 9.19 27.24 -5.16
CA PRO A 136 8.83 26.81 -3.81
C PRO A 136 8.51 25.32 -3.71
N ALA A 137 7.79 24.77 -4.70
CA ALA A 137 7.45 23.35 -4.75
C ALA A 137 8.71 22.47 -4.90
N ALA A 138 9.60 22.85 -5.82
CA ALA A 138 10.87 22.15 -6.03
C ALA A 138 11.76 22.16 -4.77
N LEU A 139 11.92 23.32 -4.12
CA LEU A 139 12.74 23.43 -2.90
C LEU A 139 12.19 22.57 -1.76
N ALA A 140 10.87 22.59 -1.53
CA ALA A 140 10.24 21.77 -0.51
C ALA A 140 10.41 20.26 -0.80
N ALA A 141 10.31 19.87 -2.07
CA ALA A 141 10.53 18.48 -2.49
C ALA A 141 11.98 18.03 -2.29
N ILE A 142 12.96 18.86 -2.66
CA ILE A 142 14.40 18.60 -2.46
C ILE A 142 14.72 18.44 -0.97
N GLN A 143 14.20 19.31 -0.11
CA GLN A 143 14.38 19.22 1.34
C GLN A 143 13.76 17.92 1.91
N THR A 144 12.59 17.55 1.39
CA THR A 144 11.92 16.29 1.74
C THR A 144 12.77 15.09 1.33
N ALA A 145 13.33 15.08 0.12
CA ALA A 145 14.21 14.03 -0.36
C ALA A 145 15.47 13.90 0.51
N GLY A 146 16.14 15.01 0.81
CA GLY A 146 17.31 15.02 1.70
C GLY A 146 17.01 14.43 3.09
N SER A 147 15.83 14.72 3.63
CA SER A 147 15.40 14.15 4.92
C SER A 147 15.24 12.63 4.85
N VAL A 148 14.67 12.10 3.77
CA VAL A 148 14.51 10.66 3.57
C VAL A 148 15.86 9.97 3.37
N PHE A 149 16.76 10.57 2.57
CA PHE A 149 18.09 10.01 2.33
C PHE A 149 18.89 9.83 3.62
N ALA A 150 18.82 10.82 4.52
CA ALA A 150 19.47 10.76 5.82
C ALA A 150 18.89 9.64 6.73
N SER A 151 17.57 9.41 6.68
CA SER A 151 16.92 8.34 7.44
C SER A 151 17.28 6.94 6.94
N VAL A 152 17.56 6.77 5.65
CA VAL A 152 17.98 5.48 5.08
C VAL A 152 19.43 5.15 5.46
N GLU A 153 20.30 6.15 5.58
CA GLU A 153 21.70 5.96 6.00
C GLU A 153 21.85 5.67 7.50
N ASN A 154 20.94 6.19 8.31
CA ASN A 154 20.95 6.01 9.76
C ASN A 154 19.59 5.45 10.23
N PRO A 155 19.34 4.14 10.03
CA PRO A 155 18.15 3.50 10.57
C PRO A 155 18.24 3.54 12.11
N SER A 156 17.32 4.27 12.73
CA SER A 156 17.16 4.36 14.19
C SER A 156 16.78 3.03 14.81
#